data_AF-A0A848LMF6-F1
#
_entry.id   AF-A0A848LMF6-F1
#
_cell.length_a   1.000
_cell.length_b   1.000
_cell.length_c   1.000
_cell.angle_alpha   90.00
_cell.angle_beta   90.00
_cell.angle_gamma   90.00
#
_symmetry.space_group_name_H-M   'P 1'
#
loop_
_entity.id
_entity.type
_entity.pdbx_description
1 polymer ?
#
loop_
_entity_poly.entity_id
_entity_poly.type
_entity_poly.pdbx_seq_one_letter_code
_entity_poly.pdbx_strand_id
1 'polypeptide(L)'
;MIFLVVPAVLSRAPGRGYRGAMLYVLGGGLLALAAFLGFRFVRRGLPPSPNACAKCGKTRVKLAEEDDDYWLEEGQRREEHLGTGDFDVWWCAPCEDVIVVRNARFQPTVATCEKCRGVMTPEILETVRAASFQHGGELKVQLSCGHCGFSERFMRYTPRFSRPAS
;
A
#
# COMPACT_ATOMS: atom_id res chain seq x y z
N MET A 1 -21.82 80.53 -41.00
CA MET A 1 -20.52 80.09 -40.48
C MET A 1 -20.76 79.15 -39.31
N ILE A 2 -20.70 77.83 -39.52
CA ILE A 2 -20.58 76.85 -38.43
C ILE A 2 -19.66 75.75 -38.96
N PHE A 3 -18.38 75.82 -38.59
CA PHE A 3 -17.44 74.71 -38.77
C PHE A 3 -17.73 73.69 -37.67
N LEU A 4 -18.33 72.56 -38.03
CA LEU A 4 -18.38 71.39 -37.14
C LEU A 4 -17.04 70.66 -37.25
N VAL A 5 -16.22 70.82 -36.20
CA VAL A 5 -15.01 70.02 -35.98
C VAL A 5 -15.46 68.63 -35.55
N VAL A 6 -15.30 67.65 -36.43
CA VAL A 6 -15.41 66.23 -36.08
C VAL A 6 -14.15 65.83 -35.32
N PRO A 7 -14.24 65.28 -34.09
CA PRO A 7 -13.05 64.82 -33.39
C PRO A 7 -12.52 63.56 -34.07
N ALA A 8 -11.20 63.49 -34.24
CA ALA A 8 -10.53 62.29 -34.70
C ALA A 8 -10.79 61.14 -33.72
N VAL A 9 -11.57 60.14 -34.15
CA VAL A 9 -11.67 58.86 -33.45
C VAL A 9 -10.34 58.14 -33.64
N LEU A 10 -9.49 58.17 -32.60
CA LEU A 10 -8.32 57.29 -32.52
C LEU A 10 -8.80 55.83 -32.59
N SER A 11 -8.62 55.21 -33.75
CA SER A 11 -8.81 53.78 -33.92
C SER A 11 -7.69 53.04 -33.17
N ARG A 12 -8.02 52.46 -32.02
CA ARG A 12 -7.13 51.56 -31.27
C ARG A 12 -7.04 50.23 -32.03
N ALA A 13 -5.92 49.97 -32.68
CA ALA A 13 -5.67 48.69 -33.36
C ALA A 13 -5.61 47.52 -32.34
N PRO A 14 -6.36 46.41 -32.54
CA PRO A 14 -6.26 45.22 -31.69
C PRO A 14 -5.04 44.38 -32.10
N GLY A 15 -3.84 44.82 -31.75
CA GLY A 15 -2.58 44.22 -32.24
C GLY A 15 -1.79 43.35 -31.24
N ARG A 16 -2.34 42.99 -30.07
CA ARG A 16 -1.51 42.41 -28.97
C ARG A 16 -2.05 41.15 -28.27
N GLY A 17 -3.13 40.53 -28.75
CA GLY A 17 -3.72 39.35 -28.10
C GLY A 17 -3.13 38.00 -28.53
N TYR A 18 -2.78 37.84 -29.82
CA TYR A 18 -2.52 36.52 -30.41
C TYR A 18 -1.10 35.96 -30.16
N ARG A 19 -0.10 36.83 -29.97
CA ARG A 19 1.29 36.41 -29.74
C ARG A 19 1.51 35.79 -28.35
N GLY A 20 0.79 36.25 -27.34
CA GLY A 20 0.83 35.66 -26.00
C GLY A 20 0.18 34.28 -25.98
N ALA A 21 -1.03 34.15 -26.56
CA ALA A 21 -1.76 32.88 -26.61
C ALA A 21 -0.99 31.76 -27.32
N MET A 22 -0.26 32.07 -28.39
CA MET A 22 0.53 31.09 -29.15
C MET A 22 1.76 30.58 -28.38
N LEU A 23 2.40 31.42 -27.56
CA LEU A 23 3.50 31.02 -26.68
C LEU A 23 3.03 30.14 -25.52
N TYR A 24 1.83 30.38 -24.97
CA TYR A 24 1.24 29.52 -23.94
C TYR A 24 0.84 28.14 -24.49
N VAL A 25 0.32 28.05 -25.72
CA VAL A 25 -0.04 26.77 -26.36
C VAL A 25 1.21 25.95 -26.70
N LEU A 26 2.24 26.58 -27.28
CA LEU A 26 3.48 25.88 -27.63
C LEU A 26 4.32 25.52 -26.39
N GLY A 27 4.41 26.42 -25.41
CA GLY A 27 5.10 26.15 -24.14
C GLY A 27 4.38 25.09 -23.29
N GLY A 28 3.05 25.14 -23.22
CA GLY A 28 2.24 24.13 -22.56
C GLY A 28 2.34 22.76 -23.21
N GLY A 29 2.37 22.70 -24.55
CA GLY A 29 2.56 21.46 -25.31
C GLY A 29 3.91 20.80 -25.04
N LEU A 30 4.99 21.57 -24.98
CA LEU A 30 6.34 21.05 -24.67
C LEU A 30 6.43 20.53 -23.23
N LEU A 31 5.84 21.23 -22.26
CA LEU A 31 5.79 20.77 -20.86
C LEU A 31 4.97 19.47 -20.72
N ALA A 32 3.82 19.38 -21.41
CA ALA A 32 3.00 18.17 -21.43
C ALA A 32 3.75 16.98 -22.06
N LEU A 33 4.48 17.21 -23.15
CA LEU A 33 5.29 16.17 -23.80
C LEU A 33 6.44 15.72 -22.90
N ALA A 34 7.15 16.66 -22.27
CA ALA A 34 8.23 16.34 -21.34
C ALA A 34 7.71 15.53 -20.13
N ALA A 35 6.56 15.92 -19.56
CA ALA A 35 5.90 15.17 -18.50
C ALA A 35 5.49 13.75 -18.95
N PHE A 36 4.95 13.61 -20.16
CA PHE A 36 4.55 12.30 -20.71
C PHE A 36 5.74 11.37 -20.95
N LEU A 37 6.83 11.90 -21.54
CA LEU A 37 8.06 11.13 -21.77
C LEU A 37 8.73 10.74 -20.44
N GLY A 38 8.79 11.68 -19.48
CA GLY A 38 9.26 11.40 -18.12
C GLY A 38 8.43 10.32 -17.42
N PHE A 39 7.10 10.41 -17.50
CA PHE A 39 6.19 9.39 -16.96
C PHE A 39 6.41 8.01 -17.58
N ARG A 40 6.62 7.94 -18.91
CA ARG A 40 6.95 6.67 -19.59
C ARG A 40 8.29 6.12 -19.17
N PHE A 41 9.29 6.97 -18.95
CA PHE A 41 10.60 6.55 -18.47
C PHE A 41 10.49 5.95 -17.06
N VAL A 42 9.78 6.62 -16.15
CA VAL A 42 9.50 6.11 -14.80
C VAL A 42 8.74 4.78 -14.86
N ARG A 43 7.64 4.71 -15.63
CA ARG A 43 6.83 3.48 -15.82
C ARG A 43 7.63 2.27 -16.31
N ARG A 44 8.69 2.48 -17.10
CA ARG A 44 9.55 1.40 -17.58
C ARG A 44 10.50 0.86 -16.51
N GLY A 45 10.85 1.66 -15.51
CA GLY A 45 11.68 1.25 -14.39
C GLY A 45 10.90 0.56 -13.26
N LEU A 46 9.57 0.64 -13.28
CA LEU A 46 8.73 -0.06 -12.31
C LEU A 46 8.69 -1.57 -12.65
N PRO A 47 8.80 -2.46 -11.64
CA PRO A 47 8.67 -3.89 -11.85
C PRO A 47 7.29 -4.22 -12.45
N PRO A 48 7.19 -5.26 -13.29
CA PRO A 48 5.92 -5.72 -13.83
C PRO A 48 4.98 -6.06 -12.67
N SER A 49 3.71 -5.67 -12.81
CA SER A 49 2.71 -5.99 -11.80
C SER A 49 2.61 -7.50 -11.63
N PRO A 50 2.51 -8.01 -10.40
CA PRO A 50 2.46 -9.45 -10.15
C PRO A 50 1.27 -10.13 -10.84
N ASN A 51 0.19 -9.36 -11.06
CA ASN A 51 -1.00 -9.81 -11.75
C ASN A 51 -0.80 -10.14 -13.24
N ALA A 52 0.33 -9.80 -13.87
CA ALA A 52 0.59 -10.07 -15.28
C ALA A 52 1.80 -10.99 -15.44
N CYS A 53 1.61 -12.12 -16.13
CA CYS A 53 2.69 -13.06 -16.38
C CYS A 53 3.71 -12.46 -17.37
N ALA A 54 4.99 -12.41 -16.97
CA ALA A 54 6.05 -11.89 -17.83
C ALA A 54 6.30 -12.74 -19.09
N LYS A 55 5.93 -14.04 -19.05
CA LYS A 55 6.13 -14.99 -20.15
C LYS A 55 5.06 -14.88 -21.23
N CYS A 56 3.77 -14.80 -20.85
CA CYS A 56 2.65 -14.84 -21.79
C CYS A 56 1.72 -13.63 -21.77
N GLY A 57 1.92 -12.68 -20.84
CA GLY A 57 1.08 -11.49 -20.68
C GLY A 57 -0.31 -11.73 -20.09
N LYS A 58 -0.71 -12.99 -19.84
CA LYS A 58 -2.00 -13.32 -19.22
C LYS A 58 -2.02 -12.95 -17.74
N THR A 59 -3.23 -12.74 -17.22
CA THR A 59 -3.45 -12.42 -15.82
C THR A 59 -3.12 -13.62 -14.92
N ARG A 60 -2.31 -13.40 -13.89
CA ARG A 60 -2.09 -14.35 -12.80
C ARG A 60 -3.24 -14.29 -11.79
N VAL A 61 -3.53 -15.42 -11.16
CA VAL A 61 -4.48 -15.51 -10.04
C VAL A 61 -3.68 -15.47 -8.74
N LYS A 62 -4.07 -14.61 -7.79
CA LYS A 62 -3.53 -14.69 -6.42
C LYS A 62 -4.11 -15.95 -5.78
N LEU A 63 -3.24 -16.82 -5.25
CA LEU A 63 -3.67 -18.01 -4.51
C LEU A 63 -4.30 -17.63 -3.18
N ALA A 64 -5.11 -18.54 -2.63
CA ALA A 64 -5.62 -18.41 -1.27
C ALA A 64 -4.49 -18.68 -0.26
N GLU A 65 -4.61 -18.08 0.92
CA GLU A 65 -3.64 -18.20 2.04
C GLU A 65 -3.49 -19.63 2.56
N GLU A 66 -4.36 -20.56 2.16
CA GLU A 66 -4.26 -21.99 2.49
C GLU A 66 -3.44 -22.79 1.47
N ASP A 67 -3.29 -22.25 0.25
CA ASP A 67 -2.65 -22.91 -0.89
C ASP A 67 -1.25 -22.34 -1.18
N ASP A 68 -0.93 -21.16 -0.65
CA ASP A 68 0.33 -20.45 -0.92
C ASP A 68 1.52 -20.99 -0.11
N ASP A 69 1.27 -21.52 1.10
CA ASP A 69 2.24 -22.15 2.01
C ASP A 69 3.17 -23.15 1.31
N TYR A 70 2.65 -23.88 0.32
CA TYR A 70 3.39 -24.83 -0.51
C TYR A 70 4.50 -24.16 -1.34
N TRP A 71 4.26 -22.93 -1.79
CA TRP A 71 5.16 -22.16 -2.64
C TRP A 71 6.10 -21.24 -1.86
N LEU A 72 5.85 -21.04 -0.57
CA LEU A 72 6.67 -20.21 0.29
C LEU A 72 7.93 -20.94 0.77
N GLU A 73 9.02 -20.19 0.86
CA GLU A 73 10.24 -20.67 1.50
C GLU A 73 10.05 -20.79 3.02
N GLU A 74 10.85 -21.63 3.69
CA GLU A 74 10.75 -21.80 5.16
C GLU A 74 10.88 -20.47 5.93
N GLY A 75 11.76 -19.59 5.46
CA GLY A 75 11.93 -18.25 6.03
C GLY A 75 10.68 -17.38 5.89
N GLN A 76 10.01 -17.42 4.74
CA GLN A 76 8.81 -16.64 4.46
C GLN A 76 7.64 -17.11 5.31
N ARG A 77 7.40 -18.43 5.38
CA ARG A 77 6.40 -19.01 6.29
C ARG A 77 6.67 -18.65 7.75
N ARG A 78 7.94 -18.65 8.16
CA ARG A 78 8.31 -18.23 9.52
C ARG A 78 8.00 -16.75 9.75
N GLU A 79 8.25 -15.88 8.78
CA GLU A 79 7.92 -14.46 8.89
C GLU A 79 6.40 -14.22 8.95
N GLU A 80 5.60 -14.96 8.19
CA GLU A 80 4.13 -14.91 8.27
C GLU A 80 3.61 -15.45 9.61
N HIS A 81 4.11 -16.61 10.04
CA HIS A 81 3.76 -17.17 11.33
C HIS A 81 4.13 -16.24 12.50
N LEU A 82 5.26 -15.56 12.39
CA LEU A 82 5.67 -14.56 13.37
C LEU A 82 4.89 -13.24 13.22
N GLY A 83 4.15 -13.00 12.13
CA GLY A 83 3.46 -11.74 11.87
C GLY A 83 4.40 -10.57 11.51
N THR A 84 5.58 -10.87 10.98
CA THR A 84 6.61 -9.91 10.55
C THR A 84 6.62 -9.70 9.03
N GLY A 85 5.95 -10.58 8.29
CA GLY A 85 5.73 -10.47 6.85
C GLY A 85 4.38 -11.05 6.43
N ASP A 86 4.06 -10.83 5.17
CA ASP A 86 2.89 -11.31 4.45
C ASP A 86 3.31 -11.40 2.98
N PHE A 87 3.14 -12.56 2.35
CA PHE A 87 3.59 -12.83 1.01
C PHE A 87 2.42 -13.29 0.13
N ASP A 88 2.15 -12.54 -0.94
CA ASP A 88 1.19 -12.95 -1.94
C ASP A 88 1.84 -13.92 -2.93
N VAL A 89 1.21 -15.08 -3.14
CA VAL A 89 1.59 -16.01 -4.21
C VAL A 89 0.69 -15.84 -5.42
N TRP A 90 1.29 -15.63 -6.59
CA TRP A 90 0.59 -15.44 -7.85
C TRP A 90 0.89 -16.56 -8.83
N TRP A 91 -0.15 -17.24 -9.28
CA TRP A 91 -0.07 -18.38 -10.19
C TRP A 91 -0.53 -18.05 -11.61
N CYS A 92 0.22 -18.51 -12.59
CA CYS A 92 -0.12 -18.47 -14.01
C CYS A 92 -0.36 -19.89 -14.54
N ALA A 93 -1.61 -20.31 -14.66
CA ALA A 93 -1.94 -21.65 -15.15
C ALA A 93 -1.37 -21.96 -16.56
N PRO A 94 -1.42 -21.04 -17.56
CA PRO A 94 -0.91 -21.35 -18.91
C PRO A 94 0.61 -21.52 -19.02
N CYS A 95 1.38 -20.99 -18.07
CA CYS A 95 2.84 -21.08 -18.09
C CYS A 95 3.40 -21.93 -16.96
N GLU A 96 2.53 -22.47 -16.10
CA GLU A 96 2.87 -23.15 -14.86
C GLU A 96 3.93 -22.37 -14.07
N ASP A 97 3.71 -21.05 -13.97
CA ASP A 97 4.65 -20.09 -13.40
C ASP A 97 4.10 -19.51 -12.11
N VAL A 98 4.93 -19.53 -11.07
CA VAL A 98 4.62 -18.95 -9.76
C VAL A 98 5.57 -17.79 -9.50
N ILE A 99 5.04 -16.73 -8.89
CA ILE A 99 5.87 -15.70 -8.25
C ILE A 99 5.37 -15.46 -6.83
N VAL A 100 6.32 -15.23 -5.93
CA VAL A 100 6.06 -14.87 -4.54
C VAL A 100 6.45 -13.40 -4.37
N VAL A 101 5.53 -12.60 -3.83
CA VAL A 101 5.76 -11.15 -3.65
C VAL A 101 5.37 -10.74 -2.25
N ARG A 102 6.31 -10.17 -1.51
CA ARG A 102 6.02 -9.55 -0.21
C ARG A 102 4.98 -8.46 -0.38
N ASN A 103 3.89 -8.53 0.38
CA ASN A 103 2.84 -7.53 0.39
C ASN A 103 3.38 -6.20 0.94
N ALA A 104 3.60 -5.22 0.06
CA ALA A 104 4.14 -3.93 0.42
C ALA A 104 3.21 -3.08 1.32
N ARG A 105 1.94 -3.46 1.44
CA ARG A 105 0.96 -2.81 2.31
C ARG A 105 0.85 -3.46 3.68
N PHE A 106 1.55 -4.57 3.90
CA PHE A 106 1.52 -5.29 5.16
C PHE A 106 2.06 -4.42 6.30
N GLN A 107 1.35 -4.44 7.42
CA GLN A 107 1.76 -3.83 8.67
C GLN A 107 2.02 -4.96 9.67
N PRO A 108 3.26 -5.09 10.19
CA PRO A 108 3.57 -6.12 11.18
C PRO A 108 2.62 -6.07 12.37
N THR A 109 2.10 -7.23 12.76
CA THR A 109 1.17 -7.38 13.89
C THR A 109 1.89 -7.71 15.20
N VAL A 110 3.22 -7.60 15.21
CA VAL A 110 4.08 -7.98 16.34
C VAL A 110 4.41 -6.82 17.26
N ALA A 111 4.59 -7.14 18.53
CA ALA A 111 5.22 -6.22 19.46
C ALA A 111 6.75 -6.16 19.21
N THR A 112 7.31 -4.97 19.37
CA THR A 112 8.75 -4.74 19.21
C THR A 112 9.41 -4.61 20.59
N CYS A 113 10.54 -5.29 20.78
CA CYS A 113 11.28 -5.28 22.02
C CYS A 113 11.95 -3.92 22.27
N GLU A 114 11.69 -3.32 23.42
CA GLU A 114 12.30 -2.05 23.81
C GLU A 114 13.83 -2.13 24.02
N LYS A 115 14.36 -3.33 24.31
CA LYS A 115 15.80 -3.52 24.61
C LYS A 115 16.66 -3.69 23.36
N CYS A 116 16.19 -4.45 22.38
CA CYS A 116 17.00 -4.81 21.20
C CYS A 116 16.29 -4.57 19.86
N ARG A 117 15.07 -4.04 19.87
CA ARG A 117 14.21 -3.86 18.68
C ARG A 117 13.88 -5.16 17.94
N GLY A 118 14.10 -6.32 18.56
CA GLY A 118 13.70 -7.62 18.04
C GLY A 118 12.20 -7.84 18.19
N VAL A 119 11.69 -8.87 17.50
CA VAL A 119 10.29 -9.28 17.56
C VAL A 119 9.97 -9.87 18.93
N MET A 120 8.79 -9.56 19.46
CA MET A 120 8.24 -10.16 20.68
C MET A 120 7.04 -11.03 20.36
N THR A 121 7.05 -12.24 20.95
CA THR A 121 5.98 -13.22 20.79
C THR A 121 5.10 -13.23 22.05
N PRO A 122 3.77 -13.11 21.91
CA PRO A 122 2.85 -13.20 23.04
C PRO A 122 2.56 -14.65 23.43
N GLU A 123 2.50 -14.90 24.73
CA GLU A 123 2.12 -16.17 25.34
C GLU A 123 1.05 -15.90 26.41
N ILE A 124 -0.06 -16.63 26.37
CA ILE A 124 -1.09 -16.56 27.42
C ILE A 124 -0.63 -17.46 28.56
N LEU A 125 -0.20 -16.86 29.67
CA LEU A 125 0.22 -17.62 30.86
C LEU A 125 -0.98 -18.17 31.61
N GLU A 126 -2.04 -17.36 31.73
CA GLU A 126 -3.18 -17.66 32.59
C GLU A 126 -4.45 -16.97 32.08
N THR A 127 -5.57 -17.66 32.12
CA THR A 127 -6.90 -17.06 31.93
C THR A 127 -7.48 -16.77 33.31
N VAL A 128 -7.36 -15.51 33.76
CA VAL A 128 -7.86 -15.07 35.08
C VAL A 128 -9.38 -15.06 35.10
N ARG A 129 -10.00 -14.65 33.99
CA ARG A 129 -11.45 -14.74 33.80
C ARG A 129 -11.77 -15.06 32.35
N ALA A 130 -12.58 -16.10 32.11
CA ALA A 130 -13.06 -16.42 30.78
C ALA A 130 -14.05 -15.37 30.27
N ALA A 131 -14.03 -15.08 28.97
CA ALA A 131 -15.05 -14.23 28.34
C ALA A 131 -16.40 -14.94 28.29
N SER A 132 -17.49 -14.18 28.41
CA SER A 132 -18.86 -14.67 28.31
C SER A 132 -19.73 -13.69 27.52
N PHE A 133 -21.02 -13.98 27.36
CA PHE A 133 -21.97 -13.01 26.79
C PHE A 133 -22.24 -11.81 27.70
N GLN A 134 -21.99 -11.95 29.01
CA GLN A 134 -22.27 -10.92 30.02
C GLN A 134 -21.07 -10.03 30.30
N HIS A 135 -19.85 -10.55 30.20
CA HIS A 135 -18.62 -9.82 30.52
C HIS A 135 -17.45 -10.24 29.63
N GLY A 136 -16.49 -9.34 29.47
CA GLY A 136 -15.23 -9.62 28.81
C GLY A 136 -14.31 -10.53 29.64
N GLY A 137 -13.37 -11.17 28.97
CA GLY A 137 -12.34 -11.98 29.62
C GLY A 137 -11.16 -11.13 30.11
N GLU A 138 -10.36 -11.75 30.95
CA GLU A 138 -9.14 -11.19 31.53
C GLU A 138 -8.04 -12.25 31.47
N LEU A 139 -6.92 -11.89 30.84
CA LEU A 139 -5.82 -12.79 30.55
C LEU A 139 -4.52 -12.19 31.11
N LYS A 140 -3.70 -13.04 31.69
CA LYS A 140 -2.31 -12.72 32.01
C LYS A 140 -1.43 -13.15 30.85
N VAL A 141 -0.82 -12.18 30.19
CA VAL A 141 -0.03 -12.39 28.98
C VAL A 141 1.43 -12.06 29.29
N GLN A 142 2.35 -12.84 28.71
CA GLN A 142 3.76 -12.53 28.66
C GLN A 142 4.17 -12.25 27.22
N LEU A 143 4.89 -11.16 26.99
CA LEU A 143 5.62 -10.94 25.74
C LEU A 143 7.07 -11.34 25.96
N SER A 144 7.61 -12.17 25.08
CA SER A 144 8.98 -12.67 25.16
C SER A 144 9.75 -12.35 23.88
N CYS A 145 10.96 -11.78 24.01
CA CYS A 145 11.85 -11.53 22.89
C CYS A 145 12.81 -12.70 22.69
N GLY A 146 12.70 -13.41 21.56
CA GLY A 146 13.58 -14.53 21.24
C GLY A 146 15.05 -14.14 20.98
N HIS A 147 15.33 -12.85 20.74
CA HIS A 147 16.69 -12.38 20.42
C HIS A 147 17.54 -12.09 21.66
N CYS A 148 16.98 -11.38 22.66
CA CYS A 148 17.72 -10.95 23.85
C CYS A 148 17.21 -11.57 25.16
N GLY A 149 16.14 -12.36 25.12
CA GLY A 149 15.54 -12.99 26.30
C GLY A 149 14.74 -12.03 27.20
N PHE A 150 14.61 -10.76 26.84
CA PHE A 150 13.75 -9.82 27.57
C PHE A 150 12.30 -10.31 27.55
N SER A 151 11.64 -10.26 28.70
CA SER A 151 10.22 -10.59 28.82
C SER A 151 9.51 -9.59 29.73
N GLU A 152 8.23 -9.36 29.43
CA GLU A 152 7.35 -8.51 30.22
C GLU A 152 5.99 -9.16 30.36
N ARG A 153 5.31 -8.88 31.47
CA ARG A 153 4.00 -9.46 31.78
C ARG A 153 2.98 -8.36 32.02
N PHE A 154 1.80 -8.52 31.46
CA PHE A 154 0.71 -7.56 31.61
C PHE A 154 -0.66 -8.24 31.53
N MET A 155 -1.69 -7.50 31.92
CA MET A 155 -3.07 -7.93 31.83
C MET A 155 -3.67 -7.51 30.49
N ARG A 156 -4.34 -8.43 29.81
CA ARG A 156 -5.07 -8.19 28.56
C ARG A 156 -6.55 -8.48 28.76
N TYR A 157 -7.40 -7.56 28.35
CA TYR A 157 -8.85 -7.72 28.40
C TYR A 157 -9.39 -8.07 27.03
N THR A 158 -10.32 -9.04 26.98
CA THR A 158 -10.97 -9.46 25.74
C THR A 158 -12.43 -8.97 25.71
N PRO A 159 -13.00 -8.74 24.51
CA PRO A 159 -14.40 -8.39 24.41
C PRO A 159 -15.30 -9.53 24.91
N ARG A 160 -16.51 -9.18 25.32
CA ARG A 160 -17.58 -10.15 25.58
C ARG A 160 -18.04 -10.79 24.27
N PHE A 161 -18.65 -11.96 24.33
CA PHE A 161 -19.25 -12.58 23.14
C PHE A 161 -20.43 -11.75 22.61
N SER A 162 -20.46 -11.53 21.30
CA SER A 162 -21.60 -10.94 20.59
C SER A 162 -22.54 -12.04 20.10
N ARG A 163 -23.85 -11.76 20.13
CA ARG A 163 -24.80 -12.61 19.41
C ARG A 163 -24.76 -12.23 17.93
N PRO A 164 -24.87 -13.19 17.00
CA PRO A 164 -25.02 -12.87 15.60
C PRO A 164 -26.28 -12.01 15.41
N ALA A 165 -26.19 -10.99 14.56
CA ALA A 165 -27.37 -10.24 14.15
C ALA A 165 -28.24 -11.15 13.28
N SER A 166 -29.52 -11.27 13.66
CA SER A 166 -30.57 -11.98 12.91
C SER A 166 -31.00 -11.23 11.67
#